data_AF-A0A803PG37-F1
#
_entry.id   AF-A0A803PG37-F1
#
_cell.length_a   1.000
_cell.length_b   1.000
_cell.length_c   1.000
_cell.angle_alpha   90.00
_cell.angle_beta   90.00
_cell.angle_gamma   90.00
#
_symmetry.space_group_name_H-M   'P 1'
#
loop_
_entity.id
_entity.type
_entity.pdbx_description
1 polymer ?
#
loop_
_entity_poly.entity_id
_entity_poly.type
_entity_poly.pdbx_seq_one_letter_code
_entity_poly.pdbx_strand_id
1 'polypeptide(L)'
;MMLKVSCNAAEQIHSLAQCRFFGPPKSKPRPIFTRRRVGVSFCNPTTKSSVLAVVSDRSSGGVVASEDVDTGLGSLADRLRLGSLTEDGLSYKEKFIVRCYEVGINKTATVETIANLLQEVGCNHAQSVGFSTDGFATTTTMRKMHLIWVTARMHIEIYKYPAWSDVVEIETWCQSEGRIGTRRDWILKDYATGEVIGRATSKWVMMNEDTRRLQKVSDDVRDEYLVFCPRELRLAFPEENNSSLRKIPKLEDPAEYHTKGLVPRRADFDMNQHVNNVTYIGWVLESIPQETIDSHELQSITLDYRRECQHDDIVESLTSVEAIEERDSIHSLNGITNGFAAAAGNKQQDCKQFLHLLRLSGDGLEINRGRTEWRKKCPR
;
A
#
# COMPACT_ATOMS: atom_id res chain seq x y z
N MET A 1 -12.23 -48.92 8.78
CA MET A 1 -13.15 -49.90 9.38
C MET A 1 -13.04 -49.73 10.90
N MET A 2 -14.06 -49.22 11.59
CA MET A 2 -15.19 -49.98 12.19
C MET A 2 -14.70 -51.01 13.24
N LEU A 3 -15.21 -51.06 14.48
CA LEU A 3 -16.53 -50.60 14.98
C LEU A 3 -16.49 -50.05 16.44
N LYS A 4 -17.55 -49.31 16.83
CA LYS A 4 -17.95 -49.01 18.23
C LYS A 4 -18.90 -50.10 18.76
N VAL A 5 -19.04 -50.22 20.10
CA VAL A 5 -20.20 -50.71 20.91
C VAL A 5 -19.68 -50.96 22.34
N SER A 6 -20.36 -50.77 23.49
CA SER A 6 -21.52 -49.97 23.95
C SER A 6 -21.41 -49.89 25.50
N CYS A 7 -21.68 -48.79 26.22
CA CYS A 7 -22.94 -48.08 26.51
C CYS A 7 -23.86 -48.77 27.56
N ASN A 8 -24.04 -48.10 28.73
CA ASN A 8 -25.19 -48.04 29.68
C ASN A 8 -24.65 -47.39 30.99
N ALA A 9 -25.23 -46.35 31.61
CA ALA A 9 -26.59 -46.11 32.13
C ALA A 9 -26.89 -46.93 33.42
N ALA A 10 -27.38 -46.37 34.54
CA ALA A 10 -27.80 -44.99 34.90
C ALA A 10 -27.03 -44.49 36.17
N GLU A 11 -27.44 -43.57 37.07
CA GLU A 11 -28.69 -42.83 37.31
C GLU A 11 -28.45 -41.45 38.01
N GLN A 12 -29.30 -41.00 38.97
CA GLN A 12 -29.27 -39.66 39.61
C GLN A 12 -29.36 -39.71 41.14
N ILE A 13 -28.96 -38.63 41.83
CA ILE A 13 -29.71 -37.97 42.92
C ILE A 13 -29.08 -36.60 43.31
N HIS A 14 -29.90 -35.65 43.75
CA HIS A 14 -29.52 -34.28 44.14
C HIS A 14 -29.06 -34.15 45.60
N SER A 15 -28.23 -33.12 45.89
CA SER A 15 -28.50 -32.19 47.01
C SER A 15 -27.86 -30.81 46.77
N LEU A 16 -28.39 -29.78 47.44
CA LEU A 16 -27.98 -28.37 47.34
C LEU A 16 -27.67 -27.82 48.73
N ALA A 17 -26.59 -27.03 48.87
CA ALA A 17 -26.37 -26.12 49.99
C ALA A 17 -25.44 -24.96 49.57
N GLN A 18 -25.53 -23.82 50.24
CA GLN A 18 -24.77 -22.59 49.92
C GLN A 18 -24.08 -21.99 51.17
N CYS A 19 -23.24 -20.98 50.91
CA CYS A 19 -22.96 -19.80 51.75
C CYS A 19 -21.77 -19.76 52.74
N ARG A 20 -20.75 -19.00 52.30
CA ARG A 20 -20.20 -17.76 52.92
C ARG A 20 -19.22 -17.82 54.13
N PHE A 21 -18.00 -17.35 53.86
CA PHE A 21 -17.18 -16.37 54.60
C PHE A 21 -16.95 -16.49 56.12
N PHE A 22 -15.67 -16.58 56.51
CA PHE A 22 -15.09 -15.91 57.69
C PHE A 22 -13.75 -15.22 57.33
N GLY A 23 -13.29 -14.28 58.16
CA GLY A 23 -12.29 -13.24 57.80
C GLY A 23 -10.84 -13.42 58.31
N PRO A 24 -9.96 -12.41 58.08
CA PRO A 24 -8.50 -12.53 58.26
C PRO A 24 -7.94 -12.07 59.63
N PRO A 25 -6.72 -12.51 60.02
CA PRO A 25 -6.08 -12.20 61.31
C PRO A 25 -5.29 -10.87 61.36
N LYS A 26 -4.81 -10.50 62.57
CA LYS A 26 -4.21 -9.20 62.94
C LYS A 26 -3.18 -9.37 64.09
N SER A 27 -2.24 -8.47 64.39
CA SER A 27 -1.46 -7.47 63.61
C SER A 27 -0.47 -6.75 64.55
N LYS A 28 0.85 -6.69 64.26
CA LYS A 28 1.87 -5.96 65.07
C LYS A 28 2.96 -5.31 64.16
N PRO A 29 3.71 -4.26 64.59
CA PRO A 29 3.45 -2.95 63.95
C PRO A 29 4.66 -2.01 63.64
N ARG A 30 4.44 -1.13 62.62
CA ARG A 30 4.98 0.25 62.46
C ARG A 30 6.51 0.41 62.26
N PRO A 31 6.98 1.43 61.50
CA PRO A 31 6.81 2.87 61.77
C PRO A 31 6.04 3.68 60.72
N ILE A 32 5.93 4.99 60.93
CA ILE A 32 5.23 5.99 60.09
C ILE A 32 6.24 7.00 59.56
N PHE A 33 6.15 7.36 58.27
CA PHE A 33 6.62 8.66 57.77
C PHE A 33 5.64 9.23 56.73
N THR A 34 5.73 10.54 56.48
CA THR A 34 4.63 11.38 55.98
C THR A 34 4.46 11.39 54.46
N ARG A 35 3.25 11.10 53.98
CA ARG A 35 2.88 11.17 52.55
C ARG A 35 2.53 12.60 52.13
N ARG A 36 3.42 13.25 51.37
CA ARG A 36 3.13 14.53 50.70
C ARG A 36 2.00 14.32 49.68
N ARG A 37 0.91 15.10 49.75
CA ARG A 37 -0.16 15.06 48.73
C ARG A 37 0.29 15.84 47.50
N VAL A 38 0.40 15.17 46.36
CA VAL A 38 0.24 15.78 45.04
C VAL A 38 -1.15 15.41 44.55
N GLY A 39 -1.97 16.39 44.19
CA GLY A 39 -3.31 16.14 43.68
C GLY A 39 -3.26 15.77 42.19
N VAL A 40 -3.51 14.50 41.87
CA VAL A 40 -3.78 14.09 40.49
C VAL A 40 -5.28 14.25 40.25
N SER A 41 -5.66 15.20 39.39
CA SER A 41 -7.05 15.37 38.97
C SER A 41 -7.41 14.29 37.96
N PHE A 42 -8.43 13.48 38.26
CA PHE A 42 -9.02 12.57 37.30
C PHE A 42 -10.08 13.31 36.47
N CYS A 43 -9.75 13.64 35.23
CA CYS A 43 -10.72 14.08 34.25
C CYS A 43 -11.32 12.85 33.55
N ASN A 44 -12.64 12.68 33.62
CA ASN A 44 -13.33 11.59 32.92
C ASN A 44 -13.26 11.79 31.39
N PRO A 45 -13.07 10.72 30.59
CA PRO A 45 -13.21 10.80 29.14
C PRO A 45 -14.69 10.85 28.75
N THR A 46 -15.19 12.04 28.45
CA THR A 46 -16.50 12.25 27.79
C THR A 46 -16.31 12.92 26.44
N THR A 47 -17.17 12.56 25.49
CA THR A 47 -17.13 12.91 24.05
C THR A 47 -15.93 12.36 23.27
N LYS A 48 -16.21 11.51 22.27
CA LYS A 48 -15.33 11.36 21.10
C LYS A 48 -15.48 12.65 20.29
N SER A 49 -14.44 13.47 20.22
CA SER A 49 -14.40 14.53 19.20
C SER A 49 -14.15 13.88 17.84
N SER A 50 -14.93 14.25 16.84
CA SER A 50 -14.56 14.00 15.44
C SER A 50 -13.33 14.84 15.10
N VAL A 51 -12.31 14.22 14.51
CA VAL A 51 -11.20 14.98 13.91
C VAL A 51 -11.71 15.53 12.59
N LEU A 52 -12.20 16.77 12.61
CA LEU A 52 -12.46 17.52 11.39
C LEU A 52 -11.12 17.78 10.69
N ALA A 53 -11.06 17.46 9.39
CA ALA A 53 -9.92 17.81 8.57
C ALA A 53 -9.70 19.34 8.58
N VAL A 54 -8.44 19.77 8.63
CA VAL A 54 -8.09 21.20 8.46
C VAL A 54 -8.20 21.54 6.98
N VAL A 55 -9.44 21.76 6.54
CA VAL A 55 -9.72 22.37 5.23
C VAL A 55 -9.13 23.78 5.26
N SER A 56 -8.22 24.06 4.32
CA SER A 56 -7.71 25.42 4.11
C SER A 56 -8.88 26.38 3.89
N ASP A 57 -8.97 27.42 4.72
CA ASP A 57 -10.14 28.29 4.81
C ASP A 57 -10.56 28.87 3.44
N ARG A 58 -11.66 28.35 2.89
CA ARG A 58 -12.35 28.97 1.75
C ARG A 58 -13.23 30.07 2.30
N SER A 59 -12.58 31.23 2.46
CA SER A 59 -13.07 32.49 3.03
C SER A 59 -14.59 32.68 2.95
N SER A 60 -15.25 32.53 4.10
CA SER A 60 -16.68 32.83 4.30
C SER A 60 -16.95 33.81 5.45
N GLY A 61 -15.99 34.73 5.69
CA GLY A 61 -16.22 35.95 6.46
C GLY A 61 -17.01 36.97 5.64
N GLY A 62 -18.31 37.08 5.88
CA GLY A 62 -19.21 37.86 5.02
C GLY A 62 -19.12 39.38 5.19
N VAL A 63 -18.78 40.08 4.11
CA VAL A 63 -19.08 41.51 3.88
C VAL A 63 -19.58 41.68 2.43
N VAL A 64 -20.50 42.63 2.25
CA VAL A 64 -21.19 43.11 1.03
C VAL A 64 -20.47 42.85 -0.31
N ALA A 65 -21.26 42.42 -1.32
CA ALA A 65 -20.80 42.00 -2.64
C ALA A 65 -20.18 43.10 -3.53
N SER A 66 -19.16 42.71 -4.29
CA SER A 66 -18.94 43.10 -5.69
C SER A 66 -19.04 41.86 -6.57
N GLU A 67 -19.57 42.00 -7.80
CA GLU A 67 -19.64 40.90 -8.77
C GLU A 67 -18.33 40.77 -9.56
N ASP A 68 -17.26 40.34 -8.87
CA ASP A 68 -16.01 39.97 -9.53
C ASP A 68 -16.10 38.51 -10.01
N VAL A 69 -16.04 38.32 -11.32
CA VAL A 69 -16.06 36.99 -11.97
C VAL A 69 -14.77 36.26 -11.59
N ASP A 70 -14.89 35.13 -10.87
CA ASP A 70 -13.74 34.32 -10.46
C ASP A 70 -13.01 33.74 -11.68
N THR A 71 -11.91 34.38 -12.09
CA THR A 71 -11.16 34.06 -13.30
C THR A 71 -10.25 32.85 -13.12
N GLY A 72 -10.82 31.66 -12.90
CA GLY A 72 -10.26 30.36 -13.29
C GLY A 72 -8.89 29.94 -12.74
N LEU A 73 -8.33 30.64 -11.76
CA LEU A 73 -7.08 30.25 -11.11
C LEU A 73 -7.37 29.19 -10.04
N GLY A 74 -6.79 28.00 -10.23
CA GLY A 74 -6.82 26.93 -9.22
C GLY A 74 -6.17 27.31 -7.88
N SER A 75 -6.15 26.35 -6.95
CA SER A 75 -5.60 26.59 -5.62
C SER A 75 -4.12 27.00 -5.67
N LEU A 76 -3.59 27.54 -4.57
CA LEU A 76 -2.15 27.84 -4.49
C LEU A 76 -1.28 26.59 -4.74
N ALA A 77 -1.76 25.40 -4.38
CA ALA A 77 -1.08 24.16 -4.72
C ALA A 77 -1.07 23.91 -6.24
N ASP A 78 -2.21 24.07 -6.92
CA ASP A 78 -2.33 23.85 -8.38
C ASP A 78 -1.48 24.83 -9.20
N ARG A 79 -1.17 26.01 -8.64
CA ARG A 79 -0.26 27.01 -9.24
C ARG A 79 1.22 26.80 -8.93
N LEU A 80 1.56 25.84 -8.05
CA LEU A 80 2.94 25.52 -7.64
C LEU A 80 3.33 24.06 -7.95
N ARG A 81 2.35 23.16 -8.17
CA ARG A 81 2.53 21.83 -8.74
C ARG A 81 3.24 21.93 -10.09
N LEU A 82 4.23 21.07 -10.31
CA LEU A 82 4.90 20.95 -11.61
C LEU A 82 4.23 19.90 -12.48
N GLY A 83 2.90 19.92 -12.51
CA GLY A 83 2.07 18.90 -13.15
C GLY A 83 0.72 19.40 -13.64
N SER A 84 0.20 18.70 -14.65
CA SER A 84 -1.05 19.03 -15.34
C SER A 84 -1.65 17.78 -15.99
N LEU A 85 -2.92 17.89 -16.42
CA LEU A 85 -3.45 16.98 -17.42
C LEU A 85 -2.70 17.14 -18.76
N THR A 86 -2.74 16.11 -19.59
CA THR A 86 -2.32 16.16 -21.00
C THR A 86 -3.35 16.90 -21.88
N GLU A 87 -2.96 17.22 -23.12
CA GLU A 87 -3.80 17.97 -24.07
C GLU A 87 -5.14 17.27 -24.41
N ASP A 88 -5.21 15.95 -24.28
CA ASP A 88 -6.42 15.15 -24.46
C ASP A 88 -7.27 15.02 -23.18
N GLY A 89 -6.73 15.39 -22.01
CA GLY A 89 -7.36 15.25 -20.70
C GLY A 89 -7.42 13.81 -20.17
N LEU A 90 -6.73 12.84 -20.79
CA LEU A 90 -6.86 11.40 -20.48
C LEU A 90 -5.68 10.82 -19.69
N SER A 91 -4.64 11.60 -19.44
CA SER A 91 -3.60 11.30 -18.45
C SER A 91 -3.16 12.57 -17.71
N TYR A 92 -2.46 12.37 -16.59
CA TYR A 92 -1.88 13.44 -15.78
C TYR A 92 -0.38 13.22 -15.65
N LYS A 93 0.40 14.30 -15.73
CA LYS A 93 1.86 14.29 -15.64
C LYS A 93 2.33 15.23 -14.55
N GLU A 94 3.31 14.84 -13.76
CA GLU A 94 3.96 15.72 -12.79
C GLU A 94 5.47 15.44 -12.65
N LYS A 95 6.23 16.49 -12.33
CA LYS A 95 7.69 16.47 -12.26
C LYS A 95 8.20 16.63 -10.84
N PHE A 96 9.06 15.72 -10.41
CA PHE A 96 9.61 15.70 -9.05
C PHE A 96 11.14 15.78 -9.07
N ILE A 97 11.69 16.68 -8.26
CA ILE A 97 13.13 16.71 -7.96
C ILE A 97 13.36 15.77 -6.77
N VAL A 98 14.18 14.73 -6.94
CA VAL A 98 14.45 13.74 -5.89
C VAL A 98 15.23 14.39 -4.74
N ARG A 99 14.66 14.35 -3.53
CA ARG A 99 15.17 15.08 -2.36
C ARG A 99 16.20 14.27 -1.57
N CYS A 100 16.96 14.93 -0.70
CA CYS A 100 18.08 14.31 0.02
C CYS A 100 17.66 13.23 1.04
N TYR A 101 16.41 13.26 1.52
CA TYR A 101 15.85 12.26 2.43
C TYR A 101 15.04 11.16 1.69
N GLU A 102 14.86 11.29 0.38
CA GLU A 102 14.12 10.35 -0.47
C GLU A 102 15.04 9.26 -1.06
N VAL A 103 16.35 9.36 -0.83
CA VAL A 103 17.38 8.44 -1.32
C VAL A 103 17.92 7.53 -0.21
N GLY A 104 18.24 6.29 -0.57
CA GLY A 104 18.89 5.32 0.32
C GLY A 104 20.41 5.51 0.42
N ILE A 105 21.07 4.60 1.14
CA ILE A 105 22.54 4.58 1.36
C ILE A 105 23.36 4.57 0.05
N ASN A 106 22.77 4.13 -1.05
CA ASN A 106 23.36 4.10 -2.39
C ASN A 106 23.23 5.44 -3.16
N LYS A 107 22.63 6.48 -2.55
CA LYS A 107 22.32 7.80 -3.13
C LYS A 107 21.27 7.82 -4.26
N THR A 108 20.47 6.77 -4.41
CA THR A 108 19.33 6.73 -5.33
C THR A 108 18.01 6.59 -4.56
N ALA A 109 16.90 6.97 -5.18
CA ALA A 109 15.57 6.83 -4.58
C ALA A 109 15.31 5.40 -4.09
N THR A 110 14.60 5.25 -2.97
CA THR A 110 14.12 3.94 -2.51
C THR A 110 12.85 3.55 -3.28
N VAL A 111 12.49 2.26 -3.30
CA VAL A 111 11.20 1.83 -3.85
C VAL A 111 10.01 2.42 -3.09
N GLU A 112 10.18 2.71 -1.79
CA GLU A 112 9.19 3.42 -0.98
C GLU A 112 8.98 4.85 -1.46
N THR A 113 10.06 5.59 -1.76
CA THR A 113 9.99 6.91 -2.39
C THR A 113 9.22 6.84 -3.70
N ILE A 114 9.55 5.88 -4.58
CA ILE A 114 8.82 5.73 -5.85
C ILE A 114 7.34 5.40 -5.60
N ALA A 115 7.02 4.49 -4.67
CA ALA A 115 5.63 4.16 -4.33
C ALA A 115 4.84 5.34 -3.74
N ASN A 116 5.48 6.21 -2.97
CA ASN A 116 4.89 7.47 -2.48
C ASN A 116 4.62 8.44 -3.64
N LEU A 117 5.58 8.64 -4.54
CA LEU A 117 5.41 9.49 -5.72
C LEU A 117 4.30 8.97 -6.65
N LEU A 118 4.19 7.64 -6.83
CA LEU A 118 3.11 7.04 -7.62
C LEU A 118 1.73 7.27 -6.99
N GLN A 119 1.61 7.25 -5.65
CA GLN A 119 0.37 7.60 -4.94
C GLN A 119 0.05 9.10 -5.07
N GLU A 120 1.02 9.99 -4.83
CA GLU A 120 0.85 11.45 -4.97
C GLU A 120 0.34 11.82 -6.36
N VAL A 121 0.98 11.32 -7.42
CA VAL A 121 0.57 11.55 -8.81
C VAL A 121 -0.81 10.94 -9.11
N GLY A 122 -1.15 9.82 -8.47
CA GLY A 122 -2.48 9.21 -8.53
C GLY A 122 -3.57 10.10 -7.92
N CYS A 123 -3.30 10.67 -6.75
CA CYS A 123 -4.18 11.60 -6.03
C CYS A 123 -4.29 12.96 -6.75
N ASN A 124 -3.19 13.48 -7.30
CA ASN A 124 -3.17 14.75 -8.02
C ASN A 124 -3.92 14.64 -9.37
N HIS A 125 -3.83 13.49 -10.05
CA HIS A 125 -4.73 13.18 -11.17
C HIS A 125 -6.20 13.17 -10.72
N ALA A 126 -6.55 12.48 -9.63
CA ALA A 126 -7.93 12.44 -9.16
C ALA A 126 -8.49 13.83 -8.82
N GLN A 127 -7.68 14.68 -8.18
CA GLN A 127 -8.03 16.07 -7.88
C GLN A 127 -8.22 16.92 -9.15
N SER A 128 -7.34 16.79 -10.16
CA SER A 128 -7.41 17.60 -11.38
C SER A 128 -8.63 17.31 -12.27
N VAL A 129 -9.22 16.11 -12.15
CA VAL A 129 -10.50 15.75 -12.82
C VAL A 129 -11.74 15.96 -11.93
N GLY A 130 -11.59 16.60 -10.77
CA GLY A 130 -12.72 16.93 -9.87
C GLY A 130 -13.21 15.80 -8.96
N PHE A 131 -12.48 14.68 -8.89
CA PHE A 131 -12.68 13.66 -7.86
C PHE A 131 -11.88 14.01 -6.59
N SER A 132 -11.98 13.18 -5.56
CA SER A 132 -11.19 13.36 -4.31
C SER A 132 -11.49 14.62 -3.49
N THR A 133 -12.70 15.19 -3.56
CA THR A 133 -13.11 16.34 -2.70
C THR A 133 -13.09 16.03 -1.20
N ASP A 134 -12.95 14.77 -0.85
CA ASP A 134 -12.87 14.16 0.49
C ASP A 134 -11.46 13.60 0.82
N GLY A 135 -10.54 13.55 -0.15
CA GLY A 135 -9.23 12.89 -0.04
C GLY A 135 -9.16 11.46 -0.59
N PHE A 136 -10.30 10.82 -0.92
CA PHE A 136 -10.37 9.37 -1.19
C PHE A 136 -10.40 8.99 -2.69
N ALA A 137 -10.13 9.93 -3.60
CA ALA A 137 -10.30 9.73 -5.06
C ALA A 137 -11.71 9.24 -5.47
N THR A 138 -12.72 9.51 -4.65
CA THR A 138 -14.11 9.08 -4.90
C THR A 138 -14.79 9.94 -5.96
N THR A 139 -15.74 9.33 -6.68
CA THR A 139 -16.70 10.04 -7.53
C THR A 139 -17.90 10.53 -6.71
N THR A 140 -18.79 11.30 -7.33
CA THR A 140 -19.99 11.83 -6.65
C THR A 140 -20.97 10.72 -6.27
N THR A 141 -21.14 9.69 -7.10
CA THR A 141 -22.00 8.56 -6.76
C THR A 141 -21.38 7.63 -5.73
N MET A 142 -20.04 7.47 -5.73
CA MET A 142 -19.34 6.71 -4.67
C MET A 142 -19.59 7.29 -3.27
N ARG A 143 -19.44 8.60 -3.09
CA ARG A 143 -19.70 9.27 -1.79
C ARG A 143 -21.13 9.06 -1.29
N LYS A 144 -22.13 9.17 -2.17
CA LYS A 144 -23.56 8.95 -1.83
C LYS A 144 -23.87 7.52 -1.37
N MET A 145 -23.02 6.55 -1.71
CA MET A 145 -23.20 5.13 -1.44
C MET A 145 -22.20 4.59 -0.40
N HIS A 146 -21.43 5.46 0.25
CA HIS A 146 -20.34 5.09 1.18
C HIS A 146 -19.39 4.06 0.54
N LEU A 147 -18.90 4.37 -0.67
CA LEU A 147 -18.00 3.53 -1.45
C LEU A 147 -16.60 4.15 -1.52
N ILE A 148 -15.59 3.33 -1.25
CA ILE A 148 -14.16 3.69 -1.32
C ILE A 148 -13.42 2.80 -2.32
N TRP A 149 -12.32 3.30 -2.86
CA TRP A 149 -11.35 2.50 -3.62
C TRP A 149 -10.34 1.87 -2.68
N VAL A 150 -10.09 0.56 -2.82
CA VAL A 150 -8.99 -0.13 -2.12
C VAL A 150 -8.07 -0.83 -3.12
N THR A 151 -6.77 -0.74 -2.87
CA THR A 151 -5.73 -1.41 -3.68
C THR A 151 -5.86 -2.91 -3.50
N ALA A 152 -6.17 -3.64 -4.57
CA ALA A 152 -6.17 -5.12 -4.56
C ALA A 152 -4.80 -5.68 -4.98
N ARG A 153 -4.09 -4.99 -5.87
CA ARG A 153 -2.77 -5.39 -6.36
C ARG A 153 -1.94 -4.18 -6.80
N MET A 154 -0.65 -4.20 -6.53
CA MET A 154 0.34 -3.22 -7.03
C MET A 154 1.50 -3.96 -7.69
N HIS A 155 1.99 -3.46 -8.82
CA HIS A 155 3.20 -3.90 -9.47
C HIS A 155 4.04 -2.68 -9.88
N ILE A 156 5.32 -2.69 -9.54
CA ILE A 156 6.29 -1.64 -9.85
C ILE A 156 7.53 -2.31 -10.44
N GLU A 157 8.01 -1.82 -11.58
CA GLU A 157 9.30 -2.20 -12.16
C GLU A 157 10.16 -0.94 -12.38
N ILE A 158 11.41 -0.97 -11.89
CA ILE A 158 12.36 0.14 -11.97
C ILE A 158 13.61 -0.30 -12.74
N TYR A 159 13.78 0.20 -13.96
CA TYR A 159 14.94 -0.04 -14.82
C TYR A 159 16.19 0.72 -14.34
N LYS A 160 16.00 1.94 -13.82
CA LYS A 160 17.06 2.82 -13.30
C LYS A 160 16.50 3.60 -12.11
N TYR A 161 17.09 3.47 -10.92
CA TYR A 161 16.72 4.34 -9.81
C TYR A 161 17.32 5.75 -10.01
N PRO A 162 16.52 6.82 -9.90
CA PRO A 162 17.02 8.19 -10.00
C PRO A 162 17.89 8.54 -8.78
N ALA A 163 18.95 9.31 -8.99
CA ALA A 163 19.84 9.81 -7.96
C ALA A 163 19.25 11.02 -7.21
N TRP A 164 19.88 11.41 -6.09
CA TRP A 164 19.58 12.69 -5.44
C TRP A 164 19.80 13.86 -6.41
N SER A 165 18.82 14.77 -6.46
CA SER A 165 18.74 15.92 -7.38
C SER A 165 18.45 15.60 -8.86
N ASP A 166 18.24 14.33 -9.23
CA ASP A 166 17.64 13.99 -10.53
C ASP A 166 16.19 14.49 -10.58
N VAL A 167 15.68 14.71 -11.80
CA VAL A 167 14.29 15.10 -12.05
C VAL A 167 13.56 13.96 -12.76
N VAL A 168 12.44 13.53 -12.19
CA VAL A 168 11.58 12.47 -12.73
C VAL A 168 10.27 13.08 -13.23
N GLU A 169 9.89 12.81 -14.48
CA GLU A 169 8.52 13.02 -14.96
C GLU A 169 7.73 11.71 -14.78
N ILE A 170 6.61 11.75 -14.08
CA ILE A 170 5.70 10.62 -13.90
C ILE A 170 4.39 10.92 -14.61
N GLU A 171 3.99 10.06 -15.54
CA GLU A 171 2.66 10.08 -16.16
C GLU A 171 1.78 9.00 -15.54
N THR A 172 0.50 9.30 -15.27
CA THR A 172 -0.52 8.33 -14.84
C THR A 172 -1.82 8.45 -15.61
N TRP A 173 -2.52 7.34 -15.81
CA TRP A 173 -3.89 7.31 -16.33
C TRP A 173 -4.68 6.17 -15.68
N CYS A 174 -6.01 6.22 -15.80
CA CYS A 174 -6.91 5.15 -15.38
C CYS A 174 -7.46 4.40 -16.59
N GLN A 175 -7.83 3.14 -16.41
CA GLN A 175 -8.45 2.28 -17.42
C GLN A 175 -9.49 1.37 -16.75
N SER A 176 -10.56 0.99 -17.44
CA SER A 176 -11.51 -0.02 -16.96
C SER A 176 -10.84 -1.40 -16.89
N GLU A 177 -11.05 -2.15 -15.80
CA GLU A 177 -10.53 -3.52 -15.67
C GLU A 177 -11.63 -4.53 -15.30
N GLY A 178 -12.45 -4.86 -16.30
CA GLY A 178 -13.61 -5.74 -16.16
C GLY A 178 -14.79 -5.04 -15.49
N ARG A 179 -15.55 -5.76 -14.66
CA ARG A 179 -16.79 -5.26 -13.99
C ARG A 179 -16.63 -4.98 -12.49
N ILE A 180 -15.44 -5.16 -11.92
CA ILE A 180 -15.21 -5.16 -10.46
C ILE A 180 -14.06 -4.26 -10.01
N GLY A 181 -13.39 -3.58 -10.95
CA GLY A 181 -12.27 -2.73 -10.61
C GLY A 181 -11.88 -1.77 -11.73
N THR A 182 -11.01 -0.83 -11.36
CA THR A 182 -10.30 0.06 -12.26
C THR A 182 -8.80 -0.23 -12.15
N ARG A 183 -8.10 -0.08 -13.27
CA ARG A 183 -6.65 -0.11 -13.35
C ARG A 183 -6.13 1.32 -13.31
N ARG A 184 -5.05 1.56 -12.56
CA ARG A 184 -4.24 2.77 -12.72
C ARG A 184 -2.83 2.37 -13.09
N ASP A 185 -2.35 2.96 -14.18
CA ASP A 185 -1.03 2.70 -14.76
C ASP A 185 -0.16 3.95 -14.67
N TRP A 186 1.16 3.75 -14.70
CA TRP A 186 2.15 4.83 -14.70
C TRP A 186 3.37 4.52 -15.57
N ILE A 187 3.97 5.57 -16.14
CA ILE A 187 5.30 5.55 -16.77
C ILE A 187 6.15 6.60 -16.06
N LEU A 188 7.36 6.21 -15.64
CA LEU A 188 8.35 7.10 -15.02
C LEU A 188 9.48 7.35 -16.02
N LYS A 189 9.85 8.62 -16.20
CA LYS A 189 10.95 9.03 -17.09
C LYS A 189 11.99 9.86 -16.37
N ASP A 190 13.25 9.65 -16.76
CA ASP A 190 14.32 10.61 -16.53
C ASP A 190 13.99 11.87 -17.34
N TYR A 191 13.86 13.03 -16.69
CA TYR A 191 13.46 14.26 -17.37
C TYR A 191 14.60 14.90 -18.19
N ALA A 192 15.85 14.52 -17.92
CA ALA A 192 17.02 15.03 -18.65
C ALA A 192 17.32 14.21 -19.92
N THR A 193 17.13 12.89 -19.88
CA THR A 193 17.36 12.01 -21.05
C THR A 193 16.08 11.66 -21.81
N GLY A 194 14.90 11.75 -21.17
CA GLY A 194 13.61 11.30 -21.71
C GLY A 194 13.42 9.77 -21.67
N GLU A 195 14.40 9.01 -21.17
CA GLU A 195 14.37 7.56 -21.07
C GLU A 195 13.32 7.10 -20.05
N VAL A 196 12.65 5.98 -20.34
CA VAL A 196 11.76 5.32 -19.38
C VAL A 196 12.59 4.61 -18.32
N ILE A 197 12.57 5.11 -17.09
CA ILE A 197 13.33 4.57 -15.96
C ILE A 197 12.52 3.62 -15.09
N GLY A 198 11.21 3.57 -15.27
CA GLY A 198 10.33 2.60 -14.64
C GLY A 198 8.91 2.64 -15.17
N ARG A 199 8.13 1.64 -14.77
CA ARG A 199 6.69 1.50 -15.06
C ARG A 199 5.99 0.96 -13.81
N ALA A 200 4.71 1.29 -13.66
CA ALA A 200 3.88 0.68 -12.62
C ALA A 200 2.46 0.42 -13.10
N THR A 201 1.77 -0.53 -12.47
CA THR A 201 0.36 -0.82 -12.69
C THR A 201 -0.28 -1.28 -11.39
N SER A 202 -1.53 -0.91 -11.18
CA SER A 202 -2.30 -1.20 -9.98
C SER A 202 -3.72 -1.58 -10.31
N LYS A 203 -4.27 -2.53 -9.54
CA LYS A 203 -5.68 -2.90 -9.58
C LYS A 203 -6.37 -2.38 -8.34
N TRP A 204 -7.40 -1.58 -8.54
CA TRP A 204 -8.27 -1.06 -7.50
C TRP A 204 -9.63 -1.74 -7.59
N VAL A 205 -10.21 -2.08 -6.44
CA VAL A 205 -11.57 -2.61 -6.33
C VAL A 205 -12.38 -1.73 -5.40
N MET A 206 -13.70 -1.70 -5.60
CA MET A 206 -14.58 -0.86 -4.80
C MET A 206 -15.06 -1.63 -3.57
N MET A 207 -15.08 -0.97 -2.42
CA MET A 207 -15.58 -1.51 -1.15
C MET A 207 -16.61 -0.55 -0.56
N ASN A 208 -17.70 -1.06 0.03
CA ASN A 208 -18.53 -0.24 0.90
C ASN A 208 -17.89 -0.13 2.29
N GLU A 209 -17.76 1.10 2.77
CA GLU A 209 -17.08 1.47 4.02
C GLU A 209 -17.74 0.82 5.24
N ASP A 210 -19.06 0.95 5.40
CA ASP A 210 -19.80 0.50 6.58
C ASP A 210 -19.79 -1.02 6.76
N THR A 211 -20.01 -1.75 5.65
CA THR A 211 -20.12 -3.21 5.67
C THR A 211 -18.79 -3.92 5.43
N ARG A 212 -17.75 -3.18 5.01
CA ARG A 212 -16.41 -3.69 4.66
C ARG A 212 -16.45 -4.80 3.61
N ARG A 213 -17.39 -4.70 2.66
CA ARG A 213 -17.63 -5.69 1.58
C ARG A 213 -17.31 -5.10 0.21
N LEU A 214 -16.68 -5.92 -0.63
CA LEU A 214 -16.42 -5.58 -2.03
C LEU A 214 -17.73 -5.41 -2.80
N GLN A 215 -17.75 -4.40 -3.68
CA GLN A 215 -18.86 -4.06 -4.55
C GLN A 215 -18.44 -4.12 -6.02
N LYS A 216 -19.42 -4.35 -6.91
CA LYS A 216 -19.21 -4.20 -8.36
C LYS A 216 -19.21 -2.71 -8.69
N VAL A 217 -18.41 -2.30 -9.67
CA VAL A 217 -18.50 -0.93 -10.21
C VAL A 217 -19.85 -0.81 -10.92
N SER A 218 -20.71 0.09 -10.43
CA SER A 218 -22.00 0.35 -11.08
C SER A 218 -21.80 1.07 -12.42
N ASP A 219 -22.85 1.07 -13.24
CA ASP A 219 -22.83 1.82 -14.49
C ASP A 219 -22.64 3.33 -14.20
N ASP A 220 -23.34 3.89 -13.21
CA ASP A 220 -23.23 5.29 -12.81
C ASP A 220 -21.80 5.69 -12.41
N VAL A 221 -21.15 4.92 -11.51
CA VAL A 221 -19.79 5.23 -11.04
C VAL A 221 -18.78 5.09 -12.18
N ARG A 222 -18.95 4.08 -13.05
CA ARG A 222 -18.07 3.88 -14.20
C ARG A 222 -18.20 5.03 -15.19
N ASP A 223 -19.42 5.43 -15.50
CA ASP A 223 -19.69 6.44 -16.52
C ASP A 223 -19.34 7.86 -15.98
N GLU A 224 -19.32 8.07 -14.65
CA GLU A 224 -18.69 9.23 -14.01
C GLU A 224 -17.17 9.33 -14.28
N TYR A 225 -16.39 8.23 -14.18
CA TYR A 225 -14.92 8.30 -14.31
C TYR A 225 -14.36 8.03 -15.71
N LEU A 226 -15.03 7.23 -16.56
CA LEU A 226 -14.49 6.82 -17.86
C LEU A 226 -14.32 7.96 -18.87
N VAL A 227 -14.97 9.10 -18.66
CA VAL A 227 -14.76 10.30 -19.51
C VAL A 227 -13.34 10.86 -19.40
N PHE A 228 -12.60 10.52 -18.34
CA PHE A 228 -11.21 10.90 -18.08
C PHE A 228 -10.21 9.75 -18.34
N CYS A 229 -10.63 8.67 -19.01
CA CYS A 229 -9.79 7.52 -19.32
C CYS A 229 -9.48 7.42 -20.83
N PRO A 230 -8.32 6.88 -21.22
CA PRO A 230 -8.04 6.52 -22.61
C PRO A 230 -9.14 5.60 -23.18
N ARG A 231 -9.74 6.01 -24.31
CA ARG A 231 -10.84 5.29 -24.97
C ARG A 231 -10.38 3.95 -25.56
N GLU A 232 -9.16 3.94 -26.07
CA GLU A 232 -8.45 2.72 -26.48
C GLU A 232 -7.67 2.14 -25.30
N LEU A 233 -7.36 0.85 -25.35
CA LEU A 233 -6.70 0.14 -24.25
C LEU A 233 -5.23 0.57 -24.12
N ARG A 234 -4.94 1.49 -23.19
CA ARG A 234 -3.58 1.95 -22.90
C ARG A 234 -3.04 1.23 -21.67
N LEU A 235 -2.02 0.39 -21.85
CA LEU A 235 -1.32 -0.32 -20.78
C LEU A 235 0.11 0.19 -20.62
N ALA A 236 0.58 0.32 -19.38
CA ALA A 236 2.01 0.54 -19.09
C ALA A 236 2.83 -0.70 -19.44
N PHE A 237 2.25 -1.89 -19.25
CA PHE A 237 2.83 -3.19 -19.65
C PHE A 237 1.97 -3.81 -20.76
N PRO A 238 2.16 -3.41 -22.04
CA PRO A 238 1.44 -3.98 -23.18
C PRO A 238 1.91 -5.39 -23.55
N GLU A 239 3.02 -5.89 -22.99
CA GLU A 239 3.64 -7.16 -23.37
C GLU A 239 2.79 -8.36 -22.89
N GLU A 240 2.53 -9.34 -23.77
CA GLU A 240 1.81 -10.56 -23.40
C GLU A 240 2.56 -11.35 -22.30
N ASN A 241 1.83 -11.85 -21.31
CA ASN A 241 2.35 -12.61 -20.16
C ASN A 241 3.37 -11.85 -19.27
N ASN A 242 3.34 -10.51 -19.29
CA ASN A 242 4.15 -9.67 -18.41
C ASN A 242 4.01 -10.01 -16.91
N SER A 243 5.05 -9.69 -16.14
CA SER A 243 5.18 -10.05 -14.72
C SER A 243 4.02 -9.53 -13.85
N SER A 244 3.49 -8.33 -14.16
CA SER A 244 2.42 -7.68 -13.39
C SER A 244 1.13 -8.50 -13.24
N LEU A 245 0.85 -9.44 -14.16
CA LEU A 245 -0.37 -10.26 -14.18
C LEU A 245 -0.18 -11.66 -13.56
N ARG A 246 1.05 -12.06 -13.25
CA ARG A 246 1.36 -13.44 -12.84
C ARG A 246 0.80 -13.77 -11.46
N LYS A 247 0.20 -14.95 -11.31
CA LYS A 247 -0.29 -15.42 -10.00
C LYS A 247 0.91 -15.60 -9.06
N ILE A 248 0.90 -14.87 -7.94
CA ILE A 248 1.85 -15.08 -6.84
C ILE A 248 1.37 -16.35 -6.09
N PRO A 249 2.17 -17.42 -5.99
CA PRO A 249 1.86 -18.55 -5.12
C PRO A 249 1.84 -18.11 -3.65
N LYS A 250 1.26 -18.93 -2.77
CA LYS A 250 1.38 -18.66 -1.33
C LYS A 250 2.68 -19.27 -0.83
N LEU A 251 3.47 -18.49 -0.10
CA LEU A 251 4.63 -18.99 0.65
C LEU A 251 4.14 -19.95 1.75
N GLU A 252 4.80 -21.11 1.88
CA GLU A 252 4.50 -22.13 2.90
C GLU A 252 5.51 -22.06 4.05
N ASP A 253 5.08 -22.44 5.27
CA ASP A 253 5.97 -22.52 6.43
C ASP A 253 6.81 -23.82 6.41
N PRO A 254 8.09 -23.79 6.83
CA PRO A 254 8.83 -22.63 7.31
C PRO A 254 9.41 -21.78 6.17
N ALA A 255 9.36 -20.45 6.33
CA ALA A 255 10.10 -19.53 5.48
C ALA A 255 11.62 -19.62 5.75
N GLU A 256 12.43 -19.27 4.76
CA GLU A 256 13.90 -19.20 4.92
C GLU A 256 14.32 -18.01 5.80
N TYR A 257 13.66 -16.86 5.62
CA TYR A 257 13.94 -15.61 6.33
C TYR A 257 12.66 -15.08 6.97
N HIS A 258 12.79 -14.54 8.18
CA HIS A 258 11.63 -14.20 9.02
C HIS A 258 11.96 -13.05 9.98
N THR A 259 11.25 -11.93 9.83
CA THR A 259 11.30 -10.78 10.75
C THR A 259 9.96 -10.67 11.50
N LYS A 260 10.01 -10.50 12.82
CA LYS A 260 8.83 -10.47 13.71
C LYS A 260 8.77 -9.18 14.50
N GLY A 261 7.57 -8.83 14.98
CA GLY A 261 7.38 -7.67 15.86
C GLY A 261 7.28 -6.34 15.11
N LEU A 262 7.03 -6.39 13.79
CA LEU A 262 6.74 -5.19 13.01
C LEU A 262 5.38 -4.64 13.47
N VAL A 263 5.33 -3.35 13.77
CA VAL A 263 4.12 -2.65 14.25
C VAL A 263 4.00 -1.29 13.57
N PRO A 264 2.78 -0.83 13.23
CA PRO A 264 2.61 0.45 12.55
C PRO A 264 2.90 1.63 13.47
N ARG A 265 3.86 2.47 13.08
CA ARG A 265 4.17 3.73 13.78
C ARG A 265 3.07 4.74 13.47
N ARG A 266 2.95 5.78 14.30
CA ARG A 266 1.98 6.88 14.06
C ARG A 266 2.15 7.59 12.70
N ALA A 267 3.33 7.53 12.10
CA ALA A 267 3.62 8.10 10.79
C ALA A 267 3.35 7.13 9.61
N ASP A 268 3.01 5.87 9.89
CA ASP A 268 2.64 4.87 8.88
C ASP A 268 1.15 4.91 8.54
N PHE A 269 0.37 5.73 9.25
CA PHE A 269 -1.05 5.95 8.98
C PHE A 269 -1.24 7.08 7.98
N ASP A 270 -2.13 6.86 7.01
CA ASP A 270 -2.52 7.84 6.01
C ASP A 270 -3.61 8.81 6.53
N MET A 271 -4.07 9.73 5.67
CA MET A 271 -5.17 10.66 5.99
C MET A 271 -6.51 9.94 6.27
N ASN A 272 -6.61 8.67 5.90
CA ASN A 272 -7.78 7.82 6.05
C ASN A 272 -7.73 7.00 7.36
N GLN A 273 -6.69 7.17 8.18
CA GLN A 273 -6.40 6.41 9.40
C GLN A 273 -6.15 4.90 9.17
N HIS A 274 -5.78 4.52 7.94
CA HIS A 274 -5.34 3.16 7.61
C HIS A 274 -3.81 3.12 7.48
N VAL A 275 -3.19 1.95 7.66
CA VAL A 275 -1.76 1.78 7.37
C VAL A 275 -1.54 1.94 5.86
N ASN A 276 -0.63 2.85 5.49
CA ASN A 276 -0.37 3.25 4.10
C ASN A 276 0.14 2.05 3.27
N ASN A 277 -0.28 1.98 2.01
CA ASN A 277 0.18 0.98 1.03
C ASN A 277 1.73 0.88 0.96
N VAL A 278 2.47 1.98 1.14
CA VAL A 278 3.95 1.95 1.16
C VAL A 278 4.53 1.25 2.39
N THR A 279 3.89 1.35 3.57
CA THR A 279 4.39 0.69 4.78
C THR A 279 4.45 -0.84 4.60
N TYR A 280 3.49 -1.43 3.88
CA TYR A 280 3.54 -2.84 3.53
C TYR A 280 4.66 -3.20 2.53
N ILE A 281 5.09 -2.26 1.67
CA ILE A 281 6.26 -2.44 0.80
C ILE A 281 7.52 -2.50 1.66
N GLY A 282 7.69 -1.57 2.62
CA GLY A 282 8.80 -1.59 3.57
C GLY A 282 8.85 -2.88 4.38
N TRP A 283 7.74 -3.25 5.03
CA TRP A 283 7.64 -4.50 5.80
C TRP A 283 7.92 -5.78 5.00
N VAL A 284 7.59 -5.81 3.70
CA VAL A 284 7.96 -6.94 2.83
C VAL A 284 9.49 -7.06 2.66
N LEU A 285 10.20 -5.94 2.67
CA LEU A 285 11.65 -5.89 2.51
C LEU A 285 12.42 -6.17 3.82
N GLU A 286 11.81 -5.95 4.98
CA GLU A 286 12.38 -6.22 6.32
C GLU A 286 12.81 -7.67 6.57
N SER A 287 12.43 -8.63 5.71
CA SER A 287 12.89 -10.04 5.78
C SER A 287 13.79 -10.47 4.61
N ILE A 288 14.26 -9.53 3.77
CA ILE A 288 15.27 -9.81 2.74
C ILE A 288 16.65 -9.97 3.42
N PRO A 289 17.45 -11.00 3.07
CA PRO A 289 18.81 -11.14 3.61
C PRO A 289 19.71 -9.98 3.19
N GLN A 290 20.48 -9.44 4.15
CA GLN A 290 21.40 -8.31 3.95
C GLN A 290 22.36 -8.51 2.77
N GLU A 291 22.83 -9.74 2.54
CA GLU A 291 23.68 -10.10 1.39
C GLU A 291 23.06 -9.72 0.04
N THR A 292 21.73 -9.85 -0.10
CA THR A 292 20.97 -9.42 -1.28
C THR A 292 20.83 -7.89 -1.31
N ILE A 293 20.54 -7.24 -0.17
CA ILE A 293 20.49 -5.77 -0.07
C ILE A 293 21.83 -5.14 -0.45
N ASP A 294 22.95 -5.77 -0.12
CA ASP A 294 24.30 -5.29 -0.40
C ASP A 294 24.70 -5.50 -1.87
N SER A 295 24.45 -6.69 -2.42
CA SER A 295 24.93 -7.08 -3.76
C SER A 295 23.94 -6.84 -4.91
N HIS A 296 22.64 -6.73 -4.64
CA HIS A 296 21.59 -6.59 -5.64
C HIS A 296 20.69 -5.36 -5.38
N GLU A 297 20.03 -4.87 -6.41
CA GLU A 297 18.98 -3.87 -6.32
C GLU A 297 17.64 -4.43 -6.82
N LEU A 298 16.55 -3.98 -6.20
CA LEU A 298 15.20 -4.42 -6.50
C LEU A 298 14.78 -3.95 -7.90
N GLN A 299 14.62 -4.87 -8.85
CA GLN A 299 14.12 -4.57 -10.19
C GLN A 299 12.60 -4.45 -10.20
N SER A 300 11.89 -5.45 -9.65
CA SER A 300 10.43 -5.48 -9.65
C SER A 300 9.88 -5.90 -8.29
N ILE A 301 8.72 -5.34 -7.92
CA ILE A 301 7.92 -5.78 -6.78
C ILE A 301 6.46 -5.90 -7.19
N THR A 302 5.83 -7.00 -6.80
CA THR A 302 4.40 -7.27 -7.02
C THR A 302 3.77 -7.66 -5.71
N LEU A 303 2.72 -6.95 -5.26
CA LEU A 303 1.97 -7.25 -4.04
C LEU A 303 0.49 -7.50 -4.34
N ASP A 304 -0.04 -8.62 -3.84
CA ASP A 304 -1.46 -8.92 -3.70
C ASP A 304 -1.91 -8.51 -2.28
N TYR A 305 -2.77 -7.50 -2.15
CA TYR A 305 -3.33 -7.08 -0.86
C TYR A 305 -4.57 -7.92 -0.52
N ARG A 306 -4.74 -8.27 0.76
CA ARG A 306 -5.78 -9.20 1.24
C ARG A 306 -6.52 -8.72 2.48
N ARG A 307 -5.87 -7.94 3.35
CA ARG A 307 -6.40 -7.42 4.60
C ARG A 307 -5.62 -6.18 5.01
N GLU A 308 -6.30 -5.25 5.69
CA GLU A 308 -5.68 -4.07 6.30
C GLU A 308 -5.22 -4.36 7.73
N CYS A 309 -4.12 -3.73 8.12
CA CYS A 309 -3.53 -3.75 9.45
C CYS A 309 -4.11 -2.62 10.33
N GLN A 310 -4.37 -2.89 11.60
CA GLN A 310 -4.90 -1.97 12.62
C GLN A 310 -3.79 -1.43 13.55
N HIS A 311 -4.12 -0.52 14.47
CA HIS A 311 -3.10 0.18 15.27
C HIS A 311 -2.26 -0.71 16.19
N ASP A 312 -2.89 -1.71 16.83
CA ASP A 312 -2.25 -2.60 17.79
C ASP A 312 -1.85 -3.96 17.17
N ASP A 313 -1.98 -4.10 15.85
CA ASP A 313 -1.63 -5.34 15.13
C ASP A 313 -0.11 -5.52 15.06
N ILE A 314 0.34 -6.75 15.33
CA ILE A 314 1.74 -7.17 15.20
C ILE A 314 1.86 -8.02 13.93
N VAL A 315 2.85 -7.69 13.09
CA VAL A 315 3.07 -8.30 11.78
C VAL A 315 4.34 -9.16 11.79
N GLU A 316 4.23 -10.34 11.19
CA GLU A 316 5.37 -11.15 10.74
C GLU A 316 5.63 -10.88 9.24
N SER A 317 6.90 -10.70 8.88
CA SER A 317 7.38 -10.65 7.51
C SER A 317 8.18 -11.91 7.22
N LEU A 318 7.74 -12.67 6.21
CA LEU A 318 8.33 -13.95 5.82
C LEU A 318 8.77 -13.91 4.36
N THR A 319 9.97 -14.44 4.09
CA THR A 319 10.60 -14.46 2.76
C THR A 319 11.25 -15.83 2.49
N SER A 320 11.09 -16.33 1.27
CA SER A 320 11.82 -17.50 0.74
C SER A 320 12.22 -17.24 -0.72
N VAL A 321 13.26 -17.92 -1.21
CA VAL A 321 13.71 -17.86 -2.59
C VAL A 321 12.68 -18.53 -3.51
N GLU A 322 12.41 -17.92 -4.66
CA GLU A 322 11.61 -18.53 -5.72
C GLU A 322 12.54 -19.08 -6.81
N ALA A 323 12.32 -20.34 -7.21
CA ALA A 323 13.09 -20.97 -8.28
C ALA A 323 12.62 -20.43 -9.64
N ILE A 324 13.49 -19.71 -10.35
CA ILE A 324 13.20 -19.12 -11.66
C ILE A 324 13.08 -20.26 -12.70
N GLU A 325 11.86 -20.57 -13.12
CA GLU A 325 11.60 -21.56 -14.18
C GLU A 325 12.16 -21.08 -15.54
N GLU A 326 12.77 -21.99 -16.30
CA GLU A 326 13.54 -21.67 -17.54
C GLU A 326 12.74 -20.91 -18.61
N ARG A 327 11.40 -20.98 -18.58
CA ARG A 327 10.52 -20.26 -19.52
C ARG A 327 10.59 -18.74 -19.35
N ASP A 328 10.91 -18.26 -18.14
CA ASP A 328 10.95 -16.83 -17.84
C ASP A 328 12.19 -16.14 -18.41
N SER A 329 13.31 -16.87 -18.46
CA SER A 329 14.59 -16.42 -19.00
C SER A 329 14.51 -15.96 -20.46
N ILE A 330 13.55 -16.49 -21.23
CA ILE A 330 13.39 -16.20 -22.67
C ILE A 330 12.79 -14.80 -22.90
N HIS A 331 11.83 -14.37 -22.06
CA HIS A 331 11.14 -13.10 -22.28
C HIS A 331 12.04 -11.89 -21.99
N SER A 332 12.94 -12.00 -21.01
CA SER A 332 13.93 -10.96 -20.66
C SER A 332 15.03 -10.74 -21.72
N LEU A 333 15.03 -11.50 -22.83
CA LEU A 333 16.01 -11.39 -23.92
C LEU A 333 15.46 -10.68 -25.17
N ASN A 334 14.14 -10.69 -25.39
CA ASN A 334 13.54 -10.23 -26.66
C ASN A 334 13.54 -8.71 -26.86
N GLY A 335 13.95 -7.92 -25.85
CA GLY A 335 14.12 -6.47 -25.96
C GLY A 335 15.42 -6.01 -26.63
N ILE A 336 16.37 -6.92 -26.92
CA ILE A 336 17.69 -6.56 -27.49
C ILE A 336 18.01 -7.46 -28.70
N THR A 337 17.43 -7.13 -29.85
CA THR A 337 17.72 -7.78 -31.13
C THR A 337 19.04 -7.29 -31.72
N ASN A 338 20.15 -7.90 -31.28
CA ASN A 338 20.94 -8.78 -32.16
C ASN A 338 22.23 -9.31 -31.49
N GLY A 339 22.34 -10.64 -31.40
CA GLY A 339 23.64 -11.32 -31.45
C GLY A 339 24.42 -11.56 -30.15
N PHE A 340 23.82 -12.17 -29.11
CA PHE A 340 24.60 -12.73 -27.99
C PHE A 340 24.02 -14.03 -27.39
N ALA A 341 23.89 -15.08 -28.23
CA ALA A 341 23.39 -16.40 -27.80
C ALA A 341 24.25 -17.07 -26.70
N ALA A 342 25.51 -16.67 -26.52
CA ALA A 342 26.39 -17.16 -25.45
C ALA A 342 26.13 -16.52 -24.07
N ALA A 343 25.33 -15.46 -23.97
CA ALA A 343 25.17 -14.69 -22.73
C ALA A 343 24.06 -15.22 -21.78
N ALA A 344 23.22 -16.15 -22.23
CA ALA A 344 22.07 -16.62 -21.46
C ALA A 344 22.46 -17.34 -20.15
N GLY A 345 23.47 -18.22 -20.21
CA GLY A 345 23.90 -19.02 -19.04
C GLY A 345 24.41 -18.19 -17.86
N ASN A 346 25.13 -17.08 -18.11
CA ASN A 346 25.65 -16.23 -17.04
C ASN A 346 24.58 -15.30 -16.44
N LYS A 347 23.54 -14.92 -17.20
CA LYS A 347 22.49 -14.01 -16.70
C LYS A 347 21.63 -14.64 -15.61
N GLN A 348 21.39 -15.95 -15.66
CA GLN A 348 20.59 -16.66 -14.65
C GLN A 348 21.23 -16.61 -13.25
N GLN A 349 22.54 -16.45 -13.16
CA GLN A 349 23.31 -16.41 -11.90
C GLN A 349 23.21 -15.06 -11.17
N ASP A 350 22.85 -13.99 -11.88
CA ASP A 350 22.95 -12.58 -11.45
C ASP A 350 21.57 -11.92 -11.18
N CYS A 351 20.50 -12.71 -11.23
CA CYS A 351 19.15 -12.32 -10.83
C CYS A 351 18.63 -13.24 -9.72
N LYS A 352 17.96 -12.67 -8.71
CA LYS A 352 17.28 -13.41 -7.64
C LYS A 352 15.78 -13.10 -7.64
N GLN A 353 14.95 -14.10 -7.34
CA GLN A 353 13.51 -13.95 -7.15
C GLN A 353 13.14 -14.44 -5.75
N PHE A 354 12.21 -13.77 -5.10
CA PHE A 354 11.73 -14.12 -3.76
C PHE A 354 10.21 -14.04 -3.67
N LEU A 355 9.63 -14.93 -2.87
CA LEU A 355 8.24 -14.88 -2.42
C LEU A 355 8.16 -14.27 -1.03
N HIS A 356 7.07 -13.54 -0.78
CA HIS A 356 6.83 -12.85 0.49
C HIS A 356 5.42 -13.12 1.02
N LEU A 357 5.31 -13.13 2.34
CA LEU A 357 4.05 -13.18 3.07
C LEU A 357 4.13 -12.23 4.27
N LEU A 358 3.25 -11.23 4.31
CA LEU A 358 2.95 -10.53 5.56
C LEU A 358 1.72 -11.17 6.21
N ARG A 359 1.81 -11.48 7.50
CA ARG A 359 0.68 -12.01 8.28
C ARG A 359 0.62 -11.44 9.69
N LEU A 360 -0.58 -11.45 10.28
CA LEU A 360 -0.76 -11.10 11.69
C LEU A 360 -0.10 -12.18 12.58
N SER A 361 0.71 -11.76 13.56
CA SER A 361 1.40 -12.67 14.48
C SER A 361 0.47 -13.41 15.45
N GLY A 362 -0.77 -12.93 15.63
CA GLY A 362 -1.74 -13.50 16.57
C GLY A 362 -2.51 -14.71 16.04
N ASP A 363 -2.92 -14.68 14.77
CA ASP A 363 -3.79 -15.70 14.16
C ASP A 363 -3.27 -16.23 12.80
N GLY A 364 -2.15 -15.69 12.29
CA GLY A 364 -1.54 -16.10 11.04
C GLY A 364 -2.30 -15.64 9.78
N LEU A 365 -3.28 -14.74 9.89
CA LEU A 365 -4.05 -14.27 8.73
C LEU A 365 -3.18 -13.45 7.76
N GLU A 366 -3.27 -13.83 6.48
CA GLU A 366 -2.60 -13.19 5.34
C GLU A 366 -3.06 -11.73 5.19
N ILE A 367 -2.11 -10.80 5.30
CA ILE A 367 -2.27 -9.35 5.11
C ILE A 367 -2.04 -9.02 3.63
N ASN A 368 -0.89 -9.46 3.12
CA ASN A 368 -0.56 -9.47 1.70
C ASN A 368 0.26 -10.74 1.35
N ARG A 369 0.46 -10.98 0.06
CA ARG A 369 1.60 -11.77 -0.42
C ARG A 369 2.33 -11.02 -1.51
N GLY A 370 3.62 -11.27 -1.65
CA GLY A 370 4.48 -10.57 -2.59
C GLY A 370 5.35 -11.48 -3.42
N ARG A 371 5.85 -10.93 -4.53
CA ARG A 371 7.03 -11.40 -5.26
C ARG A 371 7.96 -10.21 -5.47
N THR A 372 9.26 -10.40 -5.27
CA THR A 372 10.28 -9.44 -5.70
C THR A 372 11.30 -10.09 -6.63
N GLU A 373 11.80 -9.29 -7.57
CA GLU A 373 12.84 -9.66 -8.53
C GLU A 373 14.00 -8.67 -8.38
N TRP A 374 15.21 -9.18 -8.24
CA TRP A 374 16.41 -8.41 -7.91
C TRP A 374 17.49 -8.67 -8.95
N ARG A 375 18.11 -7.60 -9.46
CA ARG A 375 19.29 -7.67 -10.33
C ARG A 375 20.54 -7.32 -9.53
N LYS A 376 21.65 -7.99 -9.81
CA LYS A 376 22.97 -7.63 -9.28
C LYS A 376 23.32 -6.18 -9.61
N LYS A 377 23.86 -5.44 -8.65
CA LYS A 377 24.30 -4.06 -8.85
C LYS A 377 25.48 -4.03 -9.83
N CYS A 378 25.47 -3.09 -10.78
CA CYS A 378 26.67 -2.77 -11.54
C CYS A 378 27.77 -2.26 -10.57
N PRO A 379 29.03 -2.70 -10.73
CA PRO A 379 30.16 -2.04 -10.09
C PRO A 379 30.17 -0.54 -10.43
N ARG A 380 30.50 0.30 -9.45
CA ARG A 380 30.65 1.75 -9.58
C ARG A 380 32.12 2.15 -9.63
#